data_AF-A0A450WP33-F1
#
_entry.id   AF-A0A450WP33-F1
#
_cell.length_a   1.000
_cell.length_b   1.000
_cell.length_c   1.000
_cell.angle_alpha   90.00
_cell.angle_beta   90.00
_cell.angle_gamma   90.00
#
_symmetry.space_group_name_H-M   'P 1'
#
loop_
_entity.id
_entity.type
_entity.pdbx_description
1 polymer ?
#
loop_
_entity_poly.entity_id
_entity_poly.type
_entity_poly.pdbx_seq_one_letter_code
_entity_poly.pdbx_strand_id
1 'polypeptide(L)'
;MDNPYIGNAGTFLVETLIGIYIMAVMLRFIFQVVGADFYNPVSQFLVRVTDPPLQRLRLFIPGLWGLDLASVILLLILQSVEVWIVFAILGKGANPFGILIVSVARLLGLAIHIFMFSTIAHVIMSWLNPHVYNPMIGLLYSLTEPLLGPVRRVIAPIGGLDVSPIVVIVGLQLLLMVFIAPIADLGRGILMTG
;
A
#
# COMPACT_ATOMS: atom_id res chain seq x y z
N MET A 1 -31.92 16.44 -11.15
CA MET A 1 -32.20 15.15 -10.50
C MET A 1 -30.89 14.41 -10.45
N ASP A 2 -30.15 14.56 -9.35
CA ASP A 2 -28.87 13.87 -9.20
C ASP A 2 -29.16 12.42 -8.87
N ASN A 3 -28.94 11.52 -9.84
CA ASN A 3 -29.16 10.11 -9.64
C ASN A 3 -28.03 9.57 -8.75
N PRO A 4 -28.31 9.20 -7.48
CA PRO A 4 -27.27 8.76 -6.56
C PRO A 4 -26.53 7.52 -7.07
N TYR A 5 -27.18 6.69 -7.89
CA TYR A 5 -26.56 5.51 -8.49
C TYR A 5 -25.45 5.86 -9.49
N ILE A 6 -25.59 6.96 -10.23
CA ILE A 6 -24.58 7.40 -11.21
C ILE A 6 -23.33 7.92 -10.50
N GLY A 7 -23.51 8.73 -9.44
CA GLY A 7 -22.38 9.20 -8.62
C GLY A 7 -21.63 8.06 -7.93
N ASN A 8 -22.37 7.09 -7.38
CA ASN A 8 -21.78 5.91 -6.74
C ASN A 8 -21.03 5.01 -7.74
N ALA A 9 -21.60 4.81 -8.94
CA ALA A 9 -20.92 4.05 -9.99
C ALA A 9 -19.64 4.77 -10.47
N GLY A 10 -19.70 6.09 -10.65
CA GLY A 10 -18.56 6.90 -11.08
C GLY A 10 -17.42 6.87 -10.06
N THR A 11 -17.74 7.07 -8.77
CA THR A 11 -16.74 6.99 -7.69
C THR A 11 -16.12 5.59 -7.59
N PHE A 12 -16.92 4.52 -7.64
CA PHE A 12 -16.42 3.14 -7.64
C PHE A 12 -15.42 2.87 -8.78
N LEU A 13 -15.72 3.32 -10.00
CA LEU A 13 -14.83 3.12 -11.15
C LEU A 13 -13.51 3.86 -10.96
N VAL A 14 -13.54 5.10 -10.48
CA VAL A 14 -12.34 5.90 -10.22
C VAL A 14 -11.49 5.24 -9.13
N GLU A 15 -12.11 4.91 -7.99
CA GLU A 15 -11.42 4.26 -6.86
C GLU A 15 -10.82 2.91 -7.27
N THR A 16 -11.54 2.11 -8.06
CA THR A 16 -11.03 0.81 -8.52
C THR A 16 -9.87 0.96 -9.49
N LEU A 17 -10.03 1.75 -10.55
CA LEU A 17 -9.01 1.85 -11.60
C LEU A 17 -7.74 2.54 -11.10
N ILE A 18 -7.89 3.69 -10.42
CA ILE A 18 -6.74 4.42 -9.87
C ILE A 18 -6.16 3.66 -8.67
N GLY A 19 -7.01 3.07 -7.81
CA GLY A 19 -6.55 2.29 -6.66
C GLY A 19 -5.74 1.05 -7.05
N ILE A 20 -6.12 0.33 -8.10
CA ILE A 20 -5.30 -0.77 -8.64
C ILE A 20 -3.93 -0.26 -9.10
N TYR A 21 -3.89 0.90 -9.76
CA TYR A 21 -2.62 1.47 -10.20
C TYR A 21 -1.75 1.95 -9.04
N ILE A 22 -2.33 2.62 -8.04
CA ILE A 22 -1.64 3.01 -6.80
C ILE A 22 -1.12 1.78 -6.06
N MET A 23 -1.91 0.71 -5.96
CA MET A 23 -1.49 -0.57 -5.38
C MET A 23 -0.27 -1.13 -6.12
N ALA A 24 -0.28 -1.12 -7.45
CA ALA A 24 0.85 -1.60 -8.25
C ALA A 24 2.13 -0.79 -8.02
N VAL A 25 2.03 0.55 -7.98
CA VAL A 25 3.16 1.44 -7.67
C VAL A 25 3.66 1.23 -6.24
N MET A 26 2.74 1.07 -5.28
CA MET A 26 3.06 0.83 -3.87
C MET A 26 3.78 -0.50 -3.68
N LEU A 27 3.29 -1.58 -4.29
CA LEU A 27 3.95 -2.89 -4.24
C LEU A 27 5.35 -2.83 -4.84
N ARG A 28 5.51 -2.16 -5.99
CA ARG A 28 6.82 -1.93 -6.61
C ARG A 28 7.77 -1.18 -5.68
N PHE A 29 7.29 -0.13 -5.03
CA PHE A 29 8.07 0.63 -4.05
C PHE A 29 8.46 -0.24 -2.85
N ILE A 30 7.51 -0.99 -2.26
CA ILE A 30 7.78 -1.88 -1.13
C ILE A 30 8.80 -2.95 -1.52
N PHE A 31 8.66 -3.59 -2.69
CA PHE A 31 9.63 -4.58 -3.18
C PHE A 31 11.04 -4.02 -3.26
N GLN A 32 11.20 -2.77 -3.70
CA GLN A 32 12.50 -2.12 -3.68
C GLN A 32 13.00 -1.88 -2.25
N VAL A 33 12.14 -1.42 -1.34
CA VAL A 33 12.51 -1.15 0.06
C VAL A 33 12.93 -2.43 0.80
N VAL A 34 12.22 -3.54 0.60
CA VAL A 34 12.53 -4.82 1.25
C VAL A 34 13.64 -5.62 0.55
N GLY A 35 14.14 -5.13 -0.58
CA GLY A 35 15.15 -5.84 -1.38
C GLY A 35 14.62 -7.15 -1.99
N ALA A 36 13.36 -7.17 -2.42
CA ALA A 36 12.76 -8.33 -3.07
C ALA A 36 13.42 -8.61 -4.43
N ASP A 37 13.42 -9.88 -4.85
CA ASP A 37 14.05 -10.30 -6.10
C ASP A 37 13.36 -9.68 -7.34
N PHE A 38 14.08 -8.81 -8.05
CA PHE A 38 13.61 -8.17 -9.29
C PHE A 38 13.62 -9.10 -10.50
N TYR A 39 14.27 -10.27 -10.43
CA TYR A 39 14.16 -11.30 -11.46
C TYR A 39 12.83 -12.05 -11.40
N ASN A 40 12.06 -11.87 -10.32
CA ASN A 40 10.75 -12.48 -10.19
C ASN A 40 9.75 -11.94 -11.24
N PRO A 41 8.97 -12.81 -11.92
CA PRO A 41 8.00 -12.38 -12.94
C PRO A 41 6.98 -11.32 -12.47
N VAL A 42 6.51 -11.41 -11.21
CA VAL A 42 5.57 -10.42 -10.66
C VAL A 42 6.25 -9.09 -10.36
N SER A 43 7.47 -9.13 -9.83
CA SER A 43 8.28 -7.92 -9.64
C SER A 43 8.54 -7.22 -10.97
N GLN A 44 8.93 -7.97 -12.01
CA GLN A 44 9.13 -7.43 -13.36
C GLN A 44 7.85 -6.85 -13.97
N PHE A 45 6.71 -7.51 -13.78
CA PHE A 45 5.43 -7.00 -14.24
C PHE A 45 5.10 -5.65 -13.60
N LEU A 46 5.22 -5.55 -12.27
CA LEU A 46 4.98 -4.31 -11.55
C LEU A 46 5.93 -3.20 -12.00
N VAL A 47 7.23 -3.49 -12.12
CA VAL A 47 8.23 -2.54 -12.63
C VAL A 47 7.84 -2.07 -14.03
N ARG A 48 7.48 -2.99 -14.94
CA ARG A 48 7.12 -2.65 -16.32
C ARG A 48 5.87 -1.78 -16.41
N VAL A 49 4.84 -2.04 -15.60
CA VAL A 49 3.59 -1.25 -15.59
C VAL A 49 3.79 0.12 -14.95
N THR A 50 4.67 0.22 -13.96
CA THR A 50 4.84 1.44 -13.15
C THR A 50 5.98 2.34 -13.63
N ASP A 51 6.95 1.81 -14.37
CA ASP A 51 8.13 2.53 -14.84
C ASP A 51 7.85 3.72 -15.77
N PRO A 52 6.94 3.68 -16.76
CA PRO A 52 6.81 4.76 -17.73
C PRO A 52 6.58 6.16 -17.10
N PRO A 53 5.64 6.35 -16.15
CA PRO A 53 5.54 7.63 -15.45
C PRO A 53 6.71 7.89 -14.51
N LEU A 54 7.23 6.86 -13.83
CA LEU A 54 8.36 7.03 -12.92
C LEU A 54 9.61 7.54 -13.62
N GLN A 55 9.91 7.05 -14.83
CA GLN A 55 11.03 7.55 -15.64
C GLN A 55 10.87 9.04 -15.96
N ARG A 56 9.64 9.51 -16.21
CA ARG A 56 9.37 10.94 -16.44
C ARG A 56 9.57 11.76 -15.17
N LEU A 57 9.12 11.28 -14.02
CA LEU A 57 9.32 11.96 -12.74
C LEU A 57 10.80 11.99 -12.33
N ARG A 58 11.55 10.90 -12.57
CA ARG A 58 13.00 10.81 -12.29
C ARG A 58 13.85 11.79 -13.09
N LEU A 59 13.30 12.40 -14.16
CA LEU A 59 13.98 13.51 -14.84
C LEU A 59 14.12 14.74 -13.94
N PHE A 60 13.18 14.94 -13.02
CA PHE A 60 13.14 16.10 -12.15
C PHE A 60 13.61 15.80 -10.72
N ILE A 61 13.53 14.53 -10.31
CA ILE A 61 13.78 14.10 -8.93
C ILE A 61 15.02 13.19 -8.91
N PRO A 62 16.13 13.60 -8.27
CA PRO A 62 17.29 12.73 -8.12
C PRO A 62 16.95 11.54 -7.20
N GLY A 63 17.49 10.37 -7.52
CA GLY A 63 17.43 9.21 -6.63
C GLY A 63 18.28 9.46 -5.38
N LEU A 64 17.69 9.36 -4.19
CA LEU A 64 18.39 9.54 -2.91
C LEU A 64 18.50 8.20 -2.19
N TRP A 65 19.72 7.83 -1.78
CA TRP A 65 20.01 6.71 -0.86
C TRP A 65 19.43 5.35 -1.28
N GLY A 66 19.34 5.07 -2.59
CA GLY A 66 18.78 3.82 -3.10
C GLY A 66 17.25 3.72 -2.97
N LEU A 67 16.58 4.74 -2.42
CA LEU A 67 15.12 4.87 -2.41
C LEU A 67 14.65 5.63 -3.64
N ASP A 68 13.56 5.15 -4.25
CA ASP A 68 12.95 5.81 -5.39
C ASP A 68 11.97 6.89 -4.92
N LEU A 69 12.50 8.10 -4.65
CA LEU A 69 11.69 9.25 -4.26
C LEU A 69 10.62 9.60 -5.33
N ALA A 70 10.89 9.28 -6.59
CA ALA A 70 9.91 9.41 -7.66
C ALA A 70 8.67 8.52 -7.45
N SER A 71 8.84 7.33 -6.85
CA SER A 71 7.71 6.45 -6.48
C SER A 71 6.84 7.07 -5.40
N VAL A 72 7.45 7.65 -4.35
CA VAL A 72 6.70 8.32 -3.28
C VAL A 72 5.92 9.53 -3.82
N ILE A 73 6.56 10.34 -4.66
CA ILE A 73 5.91 11.52 -5.25
C ILE A 73 4.80 11.09 -6.22
N LEU A 74 5.03 10.07 -7.05
CA LEU A 74 4.00 9.55 -7.95
C LEU A 74 2.79 9.02 -7.15
N LEU A 75 3.03 8.24 -6.08
CA LEU A 75 1.96 7.75 -5.20
C LEU A 75 1.14 8.91 -4.62
N LEU A 76 1.81 9.94 -4.11
CA LEU A 76 1.14 11.10 -3.54
C LEU A 76 0.31 11.87 -4.57
N ILE A 77 0.83 12.06 -5.78
CA ILE A 77 0.12 12.70 -6.88
C ILE A 77 -1.11 11.89 -7.27
N LEU A 78 -0.95 10.59 -7.54
CA LEU A 78 -2.04 9.70 -7.95
C LEU A 78 -3.15 9.67 -6.90
N GLN A 79 -2.78 9.51 -5.63
CA GLN A 79 -3.75 9.48 -4.54
C GLN A 79 -4.46 10.81 -4.35
N SER A 80 -3.77 11.94 -4.55
CA SER A 80 -4.39 13.28 -4.46
C SER A 80 -5.36 13.51 -5.61
N VAL A 81 -4.99 13.08 -6.82
CA VAL A 81 -5.86 13.16 -8.02
C VAL A 81 -7.09 12.28 -7.84
N GLU A 82 -6.96 11.07 -7.32
CA GLU A 82 -8.09 10.19 -7.02
C GLU A 82 -9.11 10.87 -6.09
N VAL A 83 -8.65 11.40 -4.95
CA VAL A 83 -9.51 12.07 -3.97
C VAL A 83 -10.19 13.30 -4.58
N TRP A 84 -9.44 14.09 -5.36
CA TRP A 84 -9.99 15.27 -6.05
C TRP A 84 -11.08 14.89 -7.06
N ILE A 85 -10.86 13.86 -7.89
CA ILE A 85 -11.87 13.39 -8.86
C ILE A 85 -13.11 12.88 -8.13
N VAL A 86 -12.97 12.12 -7.05
CA VAL A 86 -14.10 11.62 -6.26
C VAL A 86 -14.94 12.78 -5.73
N PHE A 87 -14.32 13.82 -5.17
CA PHE A 87 -15.04 15.00 -4.67
C PHE A 87 -15.70 15.79 -5.80
N ALA A 88 -15.04 15.92 -6.95
CA ALA A 88 -15.60 16.57 -8.13
C ALA A 88 -16.85 15.83 -8.66
N ILE A 89 -16.83 14.48 -8.69
CA ILE A 89 -17.99 13.67 -9.08
C ILE A 89 -19.17 13.87 -8.12
N LEU A 90 -18.88 14.02 -6.83
CA LEU A 90 -19.88 14.27 -5.79
C LEU A 90 -20.37 15.73 -5.76
N GLY A 91 -19.85 16.61 -6.62
CA GLY A 91 -20.19 18.03 -6.64
C GLY A 91 -19.76 18.78 -5.38
N LYS A 92 -18.76 18.26 -4.65
CA LYS A 92 -18.27 18.83 -3.39
C LYS A 92 -16.99 19.63 -3.63
N GLY A 93 -16.87 20.76 -2.93
CA GLY A 93 -15.60 21.43 -2.72
C GLY A 93 -14.64 20.53 -1.92
N ALA A 94 -13.35 20.68 -2.18
CA ALA A 94 -12.31 19.92 -1.48
C ALA A 94 -11.15 20.85 -1.15
N ASN A 95 -10.83 20.96 0.14
CA ASN A 95 -9.67 21.71 0.58
C ASN A 95 -8.37 21.01 0.13
N PRO A 96 -7.46 21.67 -0.62
CA PRO A 96 -6.22 21.05 -1.10
C PRO A 96 -5.32 20.49 0.01
N PHE A 97 -5.29 21.14 1.18
CA PHE A 97 -4.53 20.63 2.33
C PHE A 97 -5.17 19.36 2.91
N GLY A 98 -6.49 19.30 2.96
CA GLY A 98 -7.23 18.11 3.35
C GLY A 98 -6.97 16.94 2.40
N ILE A 99 -6.90 17.21 1.09
CA ILE A 99 -6.55 16.20 0.07
C ILE A 99 -5.19 15.59 0.41
N LEU A 100 -4.15 16.41 0.58
CA LEU A 100 -2.80 15.92 0.85
C LEU A 100 -2.72 15.05 2.11
N ILE A 101 -3.36 15.48 3.21
CA ILE A 101 -3.35 14.73 4.48
C ILE A 101 -4.08 13.39 4.32
N VAL A 102 -5.25 13.39 3.69
CA VAL A 102 -6.00 12.15 3.42
C VAL A 102 -5.21 11.23 2.50
N SER A 103 -4.53 11.77 1.49
CA SER A 103 -3.71 10.98 0.57
C SER A 103 -2.54 10.30 1.29
N VAL A 104 -1.83 11.02 2.16
CA VAL A 104 -0.76 10.41 2.98
C VAL A 104 -1.34 9.30 3.88
N ALA A 105 -2.46 9.56 4.56
CA ALA A 105 -3.08 8.56 5.42
C ALA A 105 -3.54 7.31 4.65
N ARG A 106 -4.16 7.47 3.47
CA ARG A 106 -4.57 6.38 2.58
C ARG A 106 -3.38 5.55 2.11
N LEU A 107 -2.27 6.18 1.72
CA LEU A 107 -1.05 5.49 1.28
C LEU A 107 -0.37 4.72 2.42
N LEU A 108 -0.27 5.32 3.61
CA LEU A 108 0.27 4.61 4.78
C LEU A 108 -0.62 3.44 5.19
N GLY A 109 -1.94 3.65 5.19
CA GLY A 109 -2.91 2.59 5.41
C GLY A 109 -2.76 1.47 4.39
N LEU A 110 -2.65 1.79 3.11
CA LEU A 110 -2.44 0.82 2.04
C LEU A 110 -1.18 -0.03 2.26
N ALA A 111 -0.05 0.62 2.60
CA ALA A 111 1.19 -0.09 2.89
C ALA A 111 1.01 -1.08 4.06
N ILE A 112 0.35 -0.68 5.15
CA ILE A 112 0.07 -1.56 6.28
C ILE A 112 -0.83 -2.74 5.87
N HIS A 113 -1.89 -2.49 5.09
CA HIS A 113 -2.76 -3.55 4.59
C HIS A 113 -1.99 -4.55 3.71
N ILE A 114 -1.09 -4.09 2.84
CA ILE A 114 -0.21 -4.97 2.05
C ILE A 114 0.59 -5.90 2.96
N PHE A 115 1.20 -5.38 4.03
CA PHE A 115 1.94 -6.21 4.99
C PHE A 115 1.04 -7.17 5.79
N MET A 116 -0.18 -6.76 6.15
CA MET A 116 -1.13 -7.65 6.82
C MET A 116 -1.56 -8.79 5.91
N PHE A 117 -1.99 -8.50 4.68
CA PHE A 117 -2.41 -9.52 3.72
C PHE A 117 -1.26 -10.44 3.31
N SER A 118 -0.04 -9.92 3.15
CA SER A 118 1.13 -10.75 2.88
C SER A 118 1.44 -11.66 4.07
N THR A 119 1.29 -11.19 5.32
CA THR A 119 1.46 -12.02 6.51
C THR A 119 0.41 -13.12 6.60
N ILE A 120 -0.86 -12.82 6.29
CA ILE A 120 -1.92 -13.83 6.22
C ILE A 120 -1.61 -14.87 5.13
N ALA A 121 -1.24 -14.41 3.93
CA ALA A 121 -0.86 -15.30 2.84
C ALA A 121 0.35 -16.17 3.22
N HIS A 122 1.32 -15.65 3.96
CA HIS A 122 2.47 -16.41 4.46
C HIS A 122 2.01 -17.58 5.34
N VAL A 123 1.11 -17.32 6.30
CA VAL A 123 0.55 -18.35 7.18
C VAL A 123 -0.17 -19.42 6.37
N ILE A 124 -1.02 -19.01 5.43
CA ILE A 124 -1.74 -19.93 4.54
C ILE A 124 -0.76 -20.81 3.76
N MET A 125 0.28 -20.21 3.17
CA MET A 125 1.29 -20.96 2.40
C MET A 125 2.10 -21.92 3.29
N SER A 126 2.37 -21.57 4.54
CA SER A 126 3.08 -22.43 5.49
C SER A 126 2.31 -23.71 5.82
N TRP A 127 0.97 -23.67 5.79
CA TRP A 127 0.12 -24.84 6.02
C TRP A 127 -0.08 -25.68 4.75
N LEU A 128 -0.19 -25.02 3.59
CA LEU A 128 -0.52 -25.71 2.34
C LEU A 128 0.67 -26.37 1.66
N ASN A 129 1.86 -25.76 1.67
CA ASN A 129 2.98 -26.23 0.83
C ASN A 129 4.37 -25.96 1.44
N PRO A 130 4.79 -26.68 2.50
CA PRO A 130 6.10 -26.46 3.14
C PRO A 130 7.31 -26.82 2.26
N HIS A 131 7.15 -27.54 1.14
CA HIS A 131 8.26 -28.11 0.35
C HIS A 131 8.33 -27.65 -1.11
N VAL A 132 7.47 -26.73 -1.56
CA VAL A 132 7.44 -26.27 -2.96
C VAL A 132 8.05 -24.87 -3.05
N TYR A 133 9.19 -24.75 -3.71
CA TYR A 133 9.79 -23.46 -4.04
C TYR A 133 9.15 -22.90 -5.32
N ASN A 134 8.23 -21.94 -5.15
CA ASN A 134 7.66 -21.15 -6.25
C ASN A 134 8.17 -19.70 -6.13
N PRO A 135 8.54 -19.02 -7.23
CA PRO A 135 8.91 -17.59 -7.21
C PRO A 135 7.96 -16.70 -6.39
N MET A 136 6.65 -16.95 -6.40
CA MET A 136 5.68 -16.16 -5.62
C MET A 136 5.89 -16.26 -4.11
N ILE A 137 6.27 -17.46 -3.64
CA ILE A 137 6.55 -17.72 -2.23
C ILE A 137 7.80 -16.94 -1.80
N GLY A 138 8.82 -16.87 -2.66
CA GLY A 138 10.02 -16.06 -2.40
C GLY A 138 9.70 -14.59 -2.16
N LEU A 139 8.86 -13.97 -3.00
CA LEU A 139 8.42 -12.58 -2.80
C LEU A 139 7.64 -12.41 -1.50
N LEU A 140 6.78 -13.37 -1.18
CA LEU A 140 5.99 -13.35 0.04
C LEU A 140 6.88 -13.38 1.29
N TYR A 141 7.92 -14.22 1.28
CA TYR A 141 8.94 -14.24 2.33
C TYR A 141 9.69 -12.90 2.40
N SER A 142 10.18 -12.35 1.28
CA SER A 142 10.83 -11.02 1.26
C SER A 142 9.95 -9.91 1.82
N LEU A 143 8.64 -9.93 1.55
CA LEU A 143 7.69 -8.95 2.08
C LEU A 143 7.48 -9.07 3.59
N THR A 144 7.44 -10.29 4.11
CA THR A 144 7.01 -10.54 5.49
C THR A 144 8.17 -10.64 6.48
N GLU A 145 9.36 -11.03 6.01
CA GLU A 145 10.54 -11.23 6.84
C GLU A 145 10.99 -9.97 7.61
N PRO A 146 10.93 -8.74 7.07
CA PRO A 146 11.27 -7.53 7.83
C PRO A 146 10.41 -7.33 9.09
N LEU A 147 9.19 -7.87 9.11
CA LEU A 147 8.27 -7.79 10.25
C LEU A 147 8.32 -9.06 11.11
N LEU A 148 8.29 -10.24 10.49
CA LEU A 148 8.27 -11.52 11.19
C LEU A 148 9.62 -11.84 11.85
N GLY A 149 10.73 -11.56 11.18
CA GLY A 149 12.08 -11.87 11.65
C GLY A 149 12.40 -11.27 13.03
N PRO A 150 12.19 -9.96 13.25
CA PRO A 150 12.36 -9.34 14.56
C PRO A 150 11.45 -9.95 15.63
N VAL A 151 10.19 -10.25 15.30
CA VAL A 151 9.23 -10.82 16.27
C VAL A 151 9.63 -12.25 16.66
N ARG A 152 10.05 -13.09 15.71
CA ARG A 152 10.55 -14.45 15.96
C ARG A 152 11.76 -14.49 16.89
N ARG A 153 12.57 -13.42 16.92
CA ARG A 153 13.73 -13.31 17.83
C ARG A 153 13.31 -13.08 19.28
N VAL A 154 12.13 -12.52 19.51
CA VAL A 154 11.59 -12.22 20.84
C VAL A 154 10.64 -13.32 21.32
N ILE A 155 9.81 -13.84 20.42
CA ILE A 155 8.78 -14.82 20.73
C ILE A 155 9.17 -16.15 20.11
N ALA A 156 9.58 -17.09 20.96
CA ALA A 156 9.89 -18.45 20.54
C ALA A 156 8.64 -19.17 20.02
N PRO A 157 8.76 -20.10 19.05
CA PRO A 157 7.65 -20.92 18.59
C PRO A 157 6.99 -21.68 19.74
N ILE A 158 5.66 -21.66 19.80
CA ILE A 158 4.89 -22.36 20.83
C ILE A 158 4.36 -23.66 20.24
N GLY A 159 4.80 -24.80 20.78
CA GLY A 159 4.37 -26.12 20.30
C GLY A 159 4.79 -26.41 18.85
N GLY A 160 5.90 -25.80 18.38
CA GLY A 160 6.38 -25.95 17.00
C GLY A 160 5.66 -25.07 15.97
N LEU A 161 4.67 -24.27 16.38
CA LEU A 161 3.97 -23.32 15.53
C LEU A 161 4.55 -21.91 15.67
N ASP A 162 4.74 -21.22 14.54
CA ASP A 162 5.16 -19.82 14.53
C ASP A 162 3.96 -18.92 14.86
N VAL A 163 4.00 -18.30 16.05
CA VAL A 163 2.96 -17.37 16.54
C VAL A 163 3.24 -15.92 16.10
N SER A 164 4.44 -15.65 15.57
CA SER A 164 4.87 -14.32 15.12
C SER A 164 3.90 -13.64 14.15
N PRO A 165 3.26 -14.34 13.19
CA PRO A 165 2.28 -13.74 12.30
C PRO A 165 1.10 -13.09 13.00
N ILE A 166 0.59 -13.71 14.08
CA ILE A 166 -0.52 -13.15 14.86
C ILE A 166 -0.10 -11.84 15.52
N VAL A 167 1.09 -11.84 16.11
CA VAL A 167 1.64 -10.66 16.80
C VAL A 167 1.90 -9.52 15.81
N VAL A 168 2.44 -9.83 14.62
CA VAL A 168 2.62 -8.83 13.55
C VAL A 168 1.28 -8.27 13.09
N ILE A 169 0.27 -9.11 12.83
CA ILE A 169 -1.06 -8.65 12.40
C ILE A 169 -1.68 -7.73 13.47
N VAL A 170 -1.64 -8.13 14.74
CA VAL A 170 -2.15 -7.30 15.85
C VAL A 170 -1.39 -5.97 15.94
N GLY A 171 -0.07 -5.99 15.84
CA GLY A 171 0.75 -4.78 15.87
C GLY A 171 0.43 -3.83 14.71
N LEU A 172 0.30 -4.36 13.49
CA LEU A 172 -0.11 -3.58 12.31
C LEU A 172 -1.53 -3.01 12.45
N GLN A 173 -2.46 -3.78 13.00
CA GLN A 173 -3.82 -3.32 13.28
C GLN A 173 -3.85 -2.18 14.30
N LEU A 174 -3.02 -2.27 15.35
CA LEU A 174 -2.86 -1.19 16.32
C LEU A 174 -2.26 0.05 15.67
N LEU A 175 -1.30 -0.09 14.75
CA LEU A 175 -0.76 1.05 14.01
C LEU A 175 -1.83 1.75 13.17
N LEU A 176 -2.71 0.99 12.52
CA LEU A 176 -3.85 1.55 11.80
C LEU A 176 -4.78 2.34 12.72
N MET A 177 -5.13 1.78 13.88
CA MET A 177 -6.08 2.39 14.81
C MET A 177 -5.49 3.62 15.51
N VAL A 178 -4.24 3.55 15.98
CA VAL A 178 -3.64 4.60 16.83
C VAL A 178 -3.06 5.74 16.01
N PHE A 179 -2.53 5.47 14.82
CA PHE A 179 -1.85 6.48 14.02
C PHE A 179 -2.62 6.83 12.75
N ILE A 180 -3.00 5.84 11.95
CA ILE A 180 -3.55 6.12 10.62
C ILE A 180 -4.98 6.66 10.70
N ALA A 181 -5.84 6.08 11.54
CA ALA A 181 -7.22 6.52 11.67
C ALA A 181 -7.33 7.99 12.13
N PRO A 182 -6.61 8.46 13.17
CA PRO A 182 -6.64 9.88 13.54
C PRO A 182 -6.14 10.81 12.44
N ILE A 183 -5.06 10.47 11.73
CA ILE A 183 -4.55 11.31 10.63
C ILE A 183 -5.59 11.37 9.50
N ALA A 184 -6.23 10.25 9.17
CA ALA A 184 -7.26 10.20 8.16
C ALA A 184 -8.51 11.00 8.57
N ASP A 185 -8.90 10.96 9.83
CA ASP A 185 -10.05 11.70 10.35
C ASP A 185 -9.77 13.21 10.38
N LEU A 186 -8.57 13.62 10.81
CA LEU A 186 -8.11 15.02 10.71
C LEU A 186 -8.11 15.51 9.26
N GLY A 187 -7.56 14.71 8.35
CA GLY A 187 -7.54 15.02 6.92
C GLY A 187 -8.95 15.17 6.36
N ARG A 188 -9.87 14.26 6.70
CA ARG A 188 -11.28 14.32 6.27
C ARG A 188 -11.99 15.54 6.83
N GLY A 189 -11.72 15.92 8.08
CA GLY A 189 -12.25 17.14 8.69
C GLY A 189 -11.85 18.38 7.89
N ILE A 190 -10.56 18.54 7.59
CA ILE A 190 -10.04 19.67 6.78
C ILE A 190 -10.57 19.60 5.35
N LEU A 191 -10.62 18.41 4.76
CA LEU A 191 -11.07 18.20 3.37
C LEU A 191 -12.47 18.76 3.11
N MET A 192 -13.37 18.62 4.09
CA MET A 192 -14.77 19.09 4.02
C MET A 192 -14.95 20.59 4.32
N THR A 193 -13.88 21.34 4.64
CA THR A 193 -13.97 22.78 4.94
C THR A 193 -13.93 23.70 3.72
N GLY A 194 -13.69 23.15 2.52
CA GLY A 194 -13.66 23.89 1.25
C GLY A 194 -14.87 23.59 0.39
#